data_AF-A0A2E4D3J2-F1
#
_entry.id   AF-A0A2E4D3J2-F1
#
_cell.length_a   1.000
_cell.length_b   1.000
_cell.length_c   1.000
_cell.angle_alpha   90.00
_cell.angle_beta   90.00
_cell.angle_gamma   90.00
#
_symmetry.space_group_name_H-M   'P 1'
#
loop_
_entity.id
_entity.type
_entity.pdbx_description
1 polymer ?
#
loop_
_entity_poly.entity_id
_entity_poly.type
_entity_poly.pdbx_seq_one_letter_code
_entity_poly.pdbx_strand_id
1 'polypeptide(L)'
;MINFKELENICASLIVLAFFLPWVDLGFISFSGYSLPNLVNSVGSIAQAFDENIQSSNYKIYLVYIVPLLACLVLFFNYLNKPVKNISLASGLVNIIGFVYHLITQSDGSISMYGIGIWITLLASIIMILSTLGYIKKTL
;
A
#
# COMPACT_ATOMS: atom_id res chain seq x y z
N MET A 1 14.83 5.45 -18.41
CA MET A 1 15.09 4.05 -17.98
C MET A 1 14.92 4.02 -16.47
N ILE A 2 14.15 3.09 -15.90
CA ILE A 2 13.90 3.10 -14.43
C ILE A 2 15.22 2.88 -13.69
N ASN A 3 15.54 3.77 -12.75
CA ASN A 3 16.73 3.64 -11.93
C ASN A 3 16.46 2.76 -10.70
N PHE A 4 16.67 1.45 -10.83
CA PHE A 4 16.47 0.49 -9.73
C PHE A 4 17.45 0.64 -8.56
N LYS A 5 18.38 1.60 -8.61
CA LYS A 5 19.21 1.95 -7.44
C LYS A 5 18.49 2.87 -6.47
N GLU A 6 17.43 3.54 -6.92
CA GLU A 6 16.65 4.42 -6.07
C GLU A 6 15.71 3.63 -5.17
N LEU A 7 15.78 3.89 -3.88
CA LEU A 7 15.00 3.19 -2.86
C LEU A 7 13.49 3.37 -3.06
N GLU A 8 13.07 4.53 -3.56
CA GLU A 8 11.66 4.82 -3.92
C GLU A 8 11.13 3.83 -4.97
N ASN A 9 11.94 3.48 -5.97
CA ASN A 9 11.56 2.53 -7.02
C ASN A 9 11.52 1.09 -6.51
N ILE A 10 12.46 0.73 -5.64
CA ILE A 10 12.47 -0.59 -5.00
C ILE A 10 11.22 -0.76 -4.14
N CYS A 11 10.90 0.24 -3.32
CA CYS A 11 9.72 0.21 -2.46
C CYS A 11 8.43 0.19 -3.29
N ALA A 12 8.32 1.04 -4.32
CA ALA A 12 7.16 1.04 -5.21
C ALA A 12 6.98 -0.33 -5.90
N SER A 13 8.07 -0.94 -6.38
CA SER A 13 8.03 -2.28 -6.97
C SER A 13 7.58 -3.33 -5.95
N LEU A 14 8.09 -3.27 -4.71
CA LEU A 14 7.68 -4.15 -3.61
C LEU A 14 6.20 -3.99 -3.27
N ILE A 15 5.66 -2.77 -3.27
CA ILE A 15 4.25 -2.51 -2.99
C ILE A 15 3.36 -3.11 -4.09
N VAL A 16 3.73 -2.94 -5.36
CA VAL A 16 2.99 -3.55 -6.49
C VAL A 16 3.03 -5.08 -6.39
N LEU A 17 4.21 -5.66 -6.15
CA LEU A 17 4.36 -7.10 -6.01
C LEU A 17 3.56 -7.62 -4.81
N ALA A 18 3.65 -6.96 -3.66
CA ALA A 18 2.88 -7.33 -2.49
C ALA A 18 1.37 -7.22 -2.77
N PHE A 19 0.92 -6.22 -3.50
CA PHE A 19 -0.50 -6.10 -3.82
C PHE A 19 -1.05 -7.26 -4.65
N PHE A 20 -0.34 -7.61 -5.73
CA PHE A 20 -0.84 -8.55 -6.72
C PHE A 20 -0.40 -9.99 -6.52
N LEU A 21 0.58 -10.29 -5.66
CA LEU A 21 1.01 -11.67 -5.49
C LEU A 21 -0.08 -12.52 -4.81
N PRO A 22 -0.52 -13.62 -5.46
CA PRO A 22 -1.20 -14.70 -4.76
C PRO A 22 -0.12 -15.43 -3.95
N TRP A 23 -0.01 -15.07 -2.69
CA TRP A 23 0.97 -15.63 -1.79
C TRP A 23 0.83 -17.14 -1.70
N VAL A 24 1.98 -17.76 -1.50
CA VAL A 24 2.23 -19.17 -1.68
C VAL A 24 1.54 -19.99 -0.56
N ASP A 25 0.70 -20.93 -0.96
CA ASP A 25 0.16 -21.98 -0.09
C ASP A 25 1.01 -23.25 -0.25
N LEU A 26 1.94 -23.47 0.68
CA LEU A 26 2.82 -24.65 0.68
C LEU A 26 2.22 -25.84 1.47
N GLY A 27 0.90 -25.85 1.71
CA GLY A 27 0.20 -26.93 2.42
C GLY A 27 0.44 -27.00 3.93
N PHE A 28 1.55 -26.44 4.44
CA PHE A 28 1.85 -26.31 5.88
C PHE A 28 1.97 -24.85 6.35
N ILE A 29 2.29 -23.93 5.43
CA ILE A 29 2.37 -22.49 5.68
C ILE A 29 1.61 -21.80 4.55
N SER A 30 0.50 -21.16 4.90
CA SER A 30 -0.25 -20.29 4.00
C SER A 30 0.12 -18.86 4.32
N PHE A 31 0.95 -18.25 3.47
CA PHE A 31 1.05 -16.81 3.46
C PHE A 31 -0.15 -16.32 2.67
N SER A 32 -0.94 -15.40 3.24
CA SER A 32 -2.12 -14.90 2.55
C SER A 32 -1.91 -13.50 1.98
N GLY A 33 -2.78 -13.25 1.01
CA GLY A 33 -3.09 -12.03 0.30
C GLY A 33 -2.93 -10.71 1.02
N TYR A 34 -3.07 -9.68 0.20
CA TYR A 34 -4.18 -8.78 0.49
C TYR A 34 -5.50 -9.59 0.52
N SER A 35 -6.13 -9.66 1.69
CA SER A 35 -7.49 -10.18 1.83
C SER A 35 -8.48 -9.14 1.32
N LEU A 36 -8.84 -9.23 0.03
CA LEU A 36 -9.75 -8.29 -0.65
C LEU A 36 -11.03 -7.98 0.17
N PRO A 37 -11.76 -8.95 0.72
CA PRO A 37 -12.94 -8.64 1.54
C PRO A 37 -12.63 -7.74 2.75
N ASN A 38 -11.52 -7.99 3.45
CA ASN A 38 -11.13 -7.22 4.64
C ASN A 38 -10.73 -5.79 4.28
N LEU A 39 -10.02 -5.62 3.16
CA LEU A 39 -9.62 -4.30 2.68
C LEU A 39 -10.80 -3.49 2.17
N VAL A 40 -11.70 -4.12 1.43
CA VAL A 40 -12.89 -3.44 0.89
C VAL A 40 -13.78 -2.95 2.02
N ASN A 41 -13.89 -3.71 3.10
CA ASN A 41 -14.60 -3.29 4.30
C ASN A 41 -13.90 -2.11 4.98
N SER A 42 -12.57 -2.16 5.10
CA SER A 42 -11.75 -1.12 5.74
C SER A 42 -11.72 0.19 4.95
N VAL A 43 -11.55 0.11 3.64
CA VAL A 43 -11.58 1.28 2.76
C VAL A 43 -13.01 1.79 2.61
N GLY A 44 -14.00 0.90 2.71
CA GLY A 44 -15.40 1.25 2.78
C GLY A 44 -15.77 2.10 4.00
N SER A 45 -15.25 1.78 5.18
CA SER A 45 -15.48 2.57 6.39
C SER A 45 -14.76 3.93 6.35
N ILE A 46 -13.54 3.98 5.81
CA ILE A 46 -12.84 5.25 5.53
C ILE A 46 -13.68 6.10 4.59
N ALA A 47 -14.12 5.56 3.46
CA ALA A 47 -14.89 6.31 2.47
C ALA A 47 -16.20 6.86 3.05
N GLN A 48 -16.88 6.08 3.88
CA GLN A 48 -18.10 6.52 4.59
C GLN A 48 -17.83 7.63 5.62
N ALA A 49 -16.66 7.64 6.27
CA ALA A 49 -16.27 8.72 7.18
C ALA A 49 -15.98 10.05 6.45
N PHE A 50 -15.67 10.00 5.15
CA PHE A 50 -15.49 11.20 4.31
C PHE A 50 -16.77 11.63 3.59
N ASP A 51 -17.65 10.69 3.21
CA ASP A 51 -18.93 10.98 2.54
C ASP A 51 -19.98 9.87 2.78
N GLU A 52 -21.10 10.22 3.41
CA GLU A 52 -22.19 9.32 3.74
C GLU A 52 -23.02 8.87 2.52
N ASN A 53 -22.96 9.58 1.38
CA ASN A 53 -23.69 9.23 0.15
C ASN A 53 -22.99 8.17 -0.71
N ILE A 54 -21.81 7.75 -0.29
CA ILE A 54 -21.06 6.65 -0.91
C ILE A 54 -21.75 5.34 -0.45
N GLN A 55 -22.88 4.99 -1.11
CA GLN A 55 -23.72 3.79 -0.83
C GLN A 55 -23.67 2.64 -1.86
N SER A 56 -22.90 2.71 -2.94
CA SER A 56 -22.82 1.63 -3.93
C SER A 56 -21.70 0.62 -3.60
N SER A 57 -22.10 -0.57 -3.14
CA SER A 57 -21.21 -1.66 -2.72
C SER A 57 -20.09 -2.02 -3.71
N ASN A 58 -20.25 -1.69 -4.99
CA ASN A 58 -19.33 -2.09 -6.05
C ASN A 58 -18.11 -1.17 -6.19
N TYR A 59 -18.18 0.13 -5.86
CA TYR A 59 -17.00 1.00 -6.04
C TYR A 59 -15.95 0.82 -4.94
N LYS A 60 -16.32 0.27 -3.77
CA LYS A 60 -15.41 0.08 -2.63
C LYS A 60 -14.23 -0.84 -3.00
N ILE A 61 -14.47 -1.77 -3.92
CA ILE A 61 -13.45 -2.68 -4.47
C ILE A 61 -12.36 -1.90 -5.20
N TYR A 62 -12.73 -0.87 -5.95
CA TYR A 62 -11.77 -0.08 -6.74
C TYR A 62 -10.89 0.82 -5.87
N LEU A 63 -11.37 1.28 -4.72
CA LEU A 63 -10.58 2.14 -3.83
C LEU A 63 -9.34 1.41 -3.27
N VAL A 64 -9.40 0.09 -3.10
CA VAL A 64 -8.25 -0.71 -2.64
C VAL A 64 -7.11 -0.69 -3.65
N TYR A 65 -7.42 -0.52 -4.95
CA TYR A 65 -6.41 -0.43 -6.02
C TYR A 65 -5.70 0.93 -6.08
N ILE A 66 -6.08 1.91 -5.25
CA ILE A 66 -5.32 3.17 -5.11
C ILE A 66 -3.88 2.88 -4.67
N VAL A 67 -3.68 1.88 -3.80
CA VAL A 67 -2.37 1.46 -3.29
C VAL A 67 -1.38 1.07 -4.41
N PRO A 68 -1.65 0.04 -5.23
CA PRO A 68 -0.76 -0.32 -6.33
C PRO A 68 -0.72 0.76 -7.42
N LEU A 69 -1.80 1.52 -7.62
CA LEU A 69 -1.85 2.57 -8.63
C LEU A 69 -0.89 3.72 -8.31
N LEU A 70 -0.83 4.17 -7.04
CA LEU A 70 0.16 5.17 -6.62
C LEU A 70 1.60 4.65 -6.76
N ALA A 71 1.84 3.39 -6.42
CA ALA A 71 3.16 2.79 -6.59
C ALA A 71 3.57 2.72 -8.07
N CYS A 72 2.66 2.34 -8.98
CA CYS A 72 2.88 2.43 -10.42
C CYS A 72 3.16 3.88 -10.88
N LEU A 73 2.48 4.87 -10.28
CA LEU A 73 2.68 6.28 -10.59
C LEU A 73 4.08 6.77 -10.19
N VAL A 74 4.61 6.31 -9.05
CA VAL A 74 6.02 6.55 -8.65
C VAL A 74 6.98 6.04 -9.72
N LEU A 75 6.82 4.78 -10.14
CA LEU A 75 7.65 4.16 -11.18
C LEU A 75 7.55 4.91 -12.52
N PHE A 76 6.33 5.33 -12.90
CA PHE A 76 6.08 6.08 -14.12
C PHE A 76 6.73 7.47 -14.09
N PHE A 77 6.64 8.20 -12.99
CA PHE A 77 7.30 9.50 -12.86
C PHE A 77 8.82 9.38 -12.88
N ASN A 78 9.35 8.32 -12.28
CA ASN A 78 10.78 8.02 -12.36
C ASN A 78 11.20 7.74 -13.81
N TYR A 79 10.41 6.93 -14.53
CA TYR A 79 10.64 6.66 -15.94
C TYR A 79 10.67 7.94 -16.79
N LEU A 80 9.83 8.93 -16.46
CA LEU A 80 9.79 10.25 -17.10
C LEU A 80 10.85 11.25 -16.58
N ASN A 81 11.74 10.85 -15.67
CA ASN A 81 12.69 11.73 -14.98
C ASN A 81 12.03 12.95 -14.30
N LYS A 82 10.78 12.80 -13.86
CA LYS A 82 10.04 13.84 -13.12
C LYS A 82 10.31 13.73 -11.62
N PRO A 83 10.12 14.82 -10.85
CA PRO A 83 10.27 14.76 -9.40
C PRO A 83 9.24 13.80 -8.79
N VAL A 84 9.72 12.66 -8.30
CA VAL A 84 8.91 11.61 -7.67
C VAL A 84 8.55 11.91 -6.21
N LYS A 85 9.22 12.89 -5.59
CA LYS A 85 9.14 13.17 -4.14
C LYS A 85 7.71 13.21 -3.62
N ASN A 86 6.84 14.03 -4.22
CA ASN A 86 5.48 14.23 -3.72
C ASN A 86 4.62 12.97 -3.85
N ILE A 87 4.83 12.20 -4.93
CA ILE A 87 4.06 10.99 -5.22
C ILE A 87 4.53 9.83 -4.35
N SER A 88 5.83 9.68 -4.13
CA SER A 88 6.39 8.69 -3.20
C SER A 88 5.90 8.94 -1.78
N LEU A 89 5.84 10.20 -1.36
CA LEU A 89 5.33 10.60 -0.05
C LEU A 89 3.83 10.30 0.06
N ALA A 90 3.03 10.65 -0.95
CA ALA A 90 1.61 10.30 -1.00
C ALA A 90 1.39 8.78 -0.97
N SER A 91 2.15 8.01 -1.76
CA SER A 91 2.06 6.55 -1.83
C SER A 91 2.37 5.91 -0.49
N GLY A 92 3.39 6.40 0.22
CA GLY A 92 3.75 5.88 1.53
C GLY A 92 2.73 6.25 2.60
N LEU A 93 2.29 7.50 2.61
CA LEU A 93 1.32 8.00 3.59
C LEU A 93 -0.03 7.32 3.46
N VAL A 94 -0.55 7.15 2.23
CA VAL A 94 -1.83 6.46 2.00
C VAL A 94 -1.82 5.05 2.62
N ASN A 95 -0.71 4.32 2.47
CA ASN A 95 -0.56 2.98 3.04
C ASN A 95 -0.51 3.00 4.57
N ILE A 96 0.26 3.92 5.17
CA ILE A 96 0.39 4.03 6.63
C ILE A 96 -0.93 4.51 7.25
N ILE A 97 -1.53 5.57 6.71
CA ILE A 97 -2.79 6.12 7.22
C ILE A 97 -3.90 5.09 7.10
N GLY A 98 -4.00 4.39 5.95
CA GLY A 98 -4.96 3.31 5.76
C GLY A 98 -4.81 2.21 6.81
N PHE A 99 -3.57 1.81 7.11
CA PHE A 99 -3.28 0.81 8.14
C PHE A 99 -3.58 1.29 9.57
N VAL A 100 -3.20 2.52 9.92
CA VAL A 100 -3.44 3.10 11.25
C VAL A 100 -4.93 3.31 11.50
N TYR A 101 -5.66 3.88 10.54
CA TYR A 101 -7.11 4.05 10.66
C TYR A 101 -7.80 2.70 10.88
N HIS A 102 -7.32 1.69 10.18
CA HIS A 102 -7.82 0.34 10.34
C HIS A 102 -7.60 -0.21 11.75
N LEU A 103 -6.38 -0.08 12.30
CA LEU A 103 -6.07 -0.50 13.68
C LEU A 103 -6.97 0.16 14.73
N ILE A 104 -7.41 1.40 14.48
CA ILE A 104 -8.30 2.14 15.38
C ILE A 104 -9.77 1.68 15.23
N THR A 105 -10.19 1.28 14.03
CA THR A 105 -11.59 0.96 13.74
C THR A 105 -11.95 -0.51 13.93
N GLN A 106 -10.99 -1.45 13.79
CA GLN A 106 -11.19 -2.83 14.24
C GLN A 106 -10.92 -2.94 15.75
N SER A 107 -11.95 -2.72 16.56
CA SER A 107 -11.89 -2.83 18.03
C SER A 107 -11.75 -4.26 18.57
N ASP A 108 -11.81 -5.28 17.70
CA ASP A 108 -11.94 -6.68 18.12
C ASP A 108 -10.59 -7.35 18.46
N GLY A 109 -9.48 -6.61 18.37
CA GLY A 109 -8.14 -7.08 18.75
C GLY A 109 -7.56 -8.18 17.87
N SER A 110 -8.30 -8.65 16.85
CA SER A 110 -7.89 -9.70 15.93
C SER A 110 -7.05 -9.16 14.77
N ILE A 111 -5.78 -8.86 15.04
CA ILE A 111 -4.76 -8.55 14.01
C ILE A 111 -4.45 -9.79 13.13
N SER A 112 -4.97 -10.96 13.50
CA SER A 112 -4.71 -12.28 12.89
C SER A 112 -5.25 -12.48 11.48
N MET A 113 -6.00 -11.53 10.90
CA MET A 113 -6.61 -11.67 9.57
C MET A 113 -5.90 -10.88 8.46
N TYR A 114 -4.68 -10.39 8.75
CA TYR A 114 -3.85 -9.71 7.77
C TYR A 114 -2.82 -10.63 7.15
N GLY A 115 -2.92 -10.80 5.84
CA GLY A 115 -1.91 -11.50 5.09
C GLY A 115 -0.59 -10.73 5.06
N ILE A 116 0.49 -11.47 4.79
CA ILE A 116 1.87 -10.97 4.85
C ILE A 116 2.09 -9.76 3.94
N GLY A 117 1.27 -9.63 2.89
CA GLY A 117 1.32 -8.51 1.96
C GLY A 117 1.17 -7.13 2.57
N ILE A 118 0.29 -7.00 3.55
CA ILE A 118 0.04 -5.71 4.19
C ILE A 118 1.24 -5.31 5.05
N TRP A 119 1.90 -6.28 5.70
CA TRP A 119 3.13 -6.04 6.45
C TRP A 119 4.29 -5.64 5.54
N ILE A 120 4.44 -6.30 4.39
CA ILE A 120 5.46 -5.93 3.39
C ILE A 120 5.21 -4.53 2.84
N THR A 121 3.96 -4.22 2.50
CA THR A 121 3.58 -2.87 2.03
C THR A 121 3.81 -1.81 3.10
N LEU A 122 3.50 -2.09 4.37
CA LEU A 122 3.74 -1.19 5.48
C LEU A 122 5.24 -0.88 5.60
N LEU A 123 6.07 -1.92 5.63
CA LEU A 123 7.53 -1.79 5.74
C LEU A 123 8.10 -1.02 4.54
N ALA A 124 7.68 -1.38 3.32
CA ALA A 124 8.07 -0.67 2.10
C ALA A 124 7.65 0.81 2.14
N SER A 125 6.48 1.11 2.70
CA SER A 125 5.98 2.50 2.81
C SER A 125 6.77 3.33 3.81
N ILE A 126 7.16 2.75 4.95
CA ILE A 126 8.01 3.42 5.95
C ILE A 126 9.37 3.74 5.34
N ILE A 127 10.02 2.74 4.71
CA ILE A 127 11.33 2.93 4.07
C ILE A 127 11.23 3.97 2.95
N MET A 128 10.18 3.93 2.13
CA MET A 128 9.94 4.88 1.05
C MET A 128 9.86 6.32 1.61
N ILE A 129 9.06 6.57 2.64
CA ILE A 129 8.95 7.91 3.25
C ILE A 129 10.29 8.37 3.82
N LEU A 130 10.99 7.51 4.56
CA LEU A 130 12.29 7.86 5.15
C LEU A 130 13.33 8.19 4.07
N SER A 131 13.32 7.47 2.95
CA SER A 131 14.17 7.75 1.79
C SER A 131 13.78 9.08 1.11
N THR A 132 12.49 9.33 0.93
CA THR A 132 11.97 10.55 0.30
C THR A 132 12.22 11.81 1.14
N LEU A 133 12.19 11.69 2.47
CA LEU A 133 12.51 12.77 3.41
C LEU A 133 14.01 12.99 3.60
N GLY A 134 14.85 12.07 3.13
CA GLY A 134 16.31 12.17 3.21
C GLY A 134 16.91 11.68 4.53
N TYR A 135 16.15 10.99 5.37
CA TYR A 135 16.69 10.34 6.59
C TYR A 135 17.52 9.11 6.26
N ILE A 136 17.29 8.49 5.09
CA ILE A 136 18.03 7.32 4.59
C ILE A 136 18.61 7.66 3.21
N LYS A 137 19.79 7.10 2.89
CA LYS A 137 20.43 7.26 1.58
C LYS A 137 19.44 6.93 0.47
N LYS A 138 19.29 7.84 -0.50
CA LYS A 138 18.27 7.72 -1.55
C LYS A 138 18.58 6.67 -2.61
N THR A 139 19.88 6.39 -2.78
CA THR A 139 20.42 5.44 -3.74
C THR A 139 21.30 4.41 -3.05
N LEU A 140 21.14 3.13 -3.40
CA LEU A 140 22.07 2.07 -3.01
C LEU A 140 23.42 2.28 -3.69
#